data_AF-A0A7C2P7L7-F1
#
_entry.id   AF-A0A7C2P7L7-F1
#
_cell.length_a   1.000
_cell.length_b   1.000
_cell.length_c   1.000
_cell.angle_alpha   90.00
_cell.angle_beta   90.00
_cell.angle_gamma   90.00
#
_symmetry.space_group_name_H-M   'P 1'
#
loop_
_entity.id
_entity.type
_entity.pdbx_description
1 polymer ?
#
loop_
_entity_poly.entity_id
_entity_poly.type
_entity_poly.pdbx_seq_one_letter_code
_entity_poly.pdbx_strand_id
1 'polypeptide(L)'
;MRRRGGIVFSAWALWLGLATSANAQARLPELDDEAFWRLIGELSEPDGFYSDDNFVSNELGLPRVLPALEQTFEPGVVFIGVGPEQHFSYVAALQPRIAFVVDIRRQNAMEHLMYKALFEMADDRTAFVSLLFSRPEPPELDMQGHGHDGRLRNKLELPGIGRALSTRQGHAARE
;
A
#
# COMPACT_ATOMS: atom_id res chain seq x y z
N MET A 1 -47.05 23.19 58.83
CA MET A 1 -45.63 22.86 59.05
C MET A 1 -45.26 21.64 58.20
N ARG A 2 -44.21 21.76 57.35
CA ARG A 2 -43.26 20.68 56.95
C ARG A 2 -43.83 19.46 56.17
N ARG A 3 -43.33 19.02 55.00
CA ARG A 3 -42.09 19.26 54.23
C ARG A 3 -42.36 19.00 52.74
N ARG A 4 -41.84 19.88 51.87
CA ARG A 4 -41.56 19.59 50.46
C ARG A 4 -40.13 19.07 50.37
N GLY A 5 -39.93 17.94 49.69
CA GLY A 5 -38.64 17.38 49.29
C GLY A 5 -38.99 16.23 48.36
N GLY A 6 -38.42 16.06 47.19
CA GLY A 6 -37.27 16.67 46.55
C GLY A 6 -36.86 15.63 45.52
N ILE A 7 -37.12 15.87 44.23
CA ILE A 7 -36.59 15.04 43.15
C ILE A 7 -36.23 15.99 42.02
N VAL A 8 -35.08 16.62 42.16
CA VAL A 8 -34.31 17.16 41.04
C VAL A 8 -32.98 16.47 41.19
N PHE A 9 -32.69 15.45 40.38
CA PHE A 9 -31.35 14.97 40.01
C PHE A 9 -31.47 13.56 39.40
N SER A 10 -32.06 13.46 38.20
CA SER A 10 -32.03 12.21 37.43
C SER A 10 -32.10 12.42 35.91
N ALA A 11 -31.66 13.58 35.42
CA ALA A 11 -31.62 13.87 33.98
C ALA A 11 -30.19 14.06 33.41
N TRP A 12 -29.14 14.07 34.25
CA TRP A 12 -27.75 14.27 33.80
C TRP A 12 -26.94 12.97 33.64
N ALA A 13 -27.45 11.82 34.09
CA ALA A 13 -26.77 10.54 33.94
C ALA A 13 -27.00 9.87 32.57
N LEU A 14 -27.96 10.37 31.78
CA LEU A 14 -28.27 9.82 30.44
C LEU A 14 -27.55 10.51 29.28
N TRP A 15 -26.65 11.47 29.55
CA TRP A 15 -25.87 12.17 28.53
C TRP A 15 -24.39 11.81 28.49
N LEU A 16 -23.92 10.91 29.38
CA LEU A 16 -22.52 10.45 29.39
C LEU A 16 -22.30 9.05 28.78
N GLY A 17 -23.36 8.39 28.32
CA GLY A 17 -23.30 7.01 27.80
C GLY A 17 -23.28 6.89 26.28
N LEU A 18 -23.38 7.99 25.53
CA LEU A 18 -23.37 7.97 24.07
C LEU A 18 -22.04 8.50 23.53
N ALA A 19 -21.37 7.63 22.78
CA ALA A 19 -20.25 7.89 21.89
C ALA A 19 -18.84 8.02 22.51
N THR A 20 -18.44 7.03 23.30
CA THR A 20 -17.06 6.50 23.19
C THR A 20 -16.97 5.41 22.12
N SER A 21 -17.65 5.59 20.98
CA SER A 21 -17.15 5.04 19.73
C SER A 21 -16.07 5.97 19.21
N ALA A 22 -15.01 6.15 20.02
CA ALA A 22 -13.75 6.60 19.46
C ALA A 22 -13.42 5.54 18.41
N ASN A 23 -13.42 5.97 17.15
CA ASN A 23 -12.97 5.26 15.97
C ASN A 23 -11.56 4.72 16.25
N ALA A 24 -11.48 3.59 16.95
CA ALA A 24 -10.37 2.68 16.81
C ALA A 24 -10.59 2.05 15.44
N GLN A 25 -10.26 2.77 14.36
CA GLN A 25 -9.76 2.13 13.17
C GLN A 25 -8.60 1.28 13.67
N ALA A 26 -8.89 0.03 14.02
CA ALA A 26 -7.88 -0.93 14.41
C ALA A 26 -6.91 -0.94 13.25
N ARG A 27 -5.73 -0.34 13.45
CA ARG A 27 -4.67 -0.38 12.46
C ARG A 27 -4.46 -1.86 12.23
N LEU A 28 -4.67 -2.33 10.99
CA LEU A 28 -4.33 -3.72 10.70
C LEU A 28 -2.87 -3.86 11.11
N PRO A 29 -2.53 -4.84 11.97
CA PRO A 29 -1.14 -5.09 12.28
C PRO A 29 -0.42 -5.31 10.96
N GLU A 30 0.79 -4.77 10.87
CA GLU A 30 1.64 -5.03 9.73
C GLU A 30 1.78 -6.54 9.55
N LEU A 31 1.64 -7.00 8.30
CA LEU A 31 1.80 -8.40 7.98
C LEU A 31 3.29 -8.73 8.08
N ASP A 32 3.65 -9.58 9.03
CA ASP A 32 4.97 -10.19 9.05
C ASP A 32 5.11 -11.21 7.90
N ASP A 33 6.35 -11.61 7.62
CA ASP A 33 6.67 -12.53 6.53
C ASP A 33 5.93 -13.86 6.65
N GLU A 34 5.78 -14.38 7.88
CA GLU A 34 5.08 -15.65 8.12
C GLU A 34 3.60 -15.53 7.76
N ALA A 35 2.92 -14.47 8.23
CA ALA A 35 1.53 -14.21 7.91
C ALA A 35 1.34 -13.95 6.41
N PHE A 36 2.26 -13.21 5.77
CA PHE A 36 2.23 -12.98 4.33
C PHE A 36 2.31 -14.28 3.55
N TRP A 37 3.32 -15.12 3.81
CA TRP A 37 3.49 -16.39 3.10
C TRP A 37 2.38 -17.39 3.40
N ARG A 38 1.84 -17.39 4.63
CA ARG A 38 0.67 -18.20 4.97
C ARG A 38 -0.55 -17.77 4.15
N LEU A 39 -0.82 -16.47 4.04
CA LEU A 39 -1.93 -15.97 3.22
C LEU A 39 -1.78 -16.35 1.75
N ILE A 40 -0.59 -16.17 1.17
CA ILE A 40 -0.32 -16.59 -0.21
C ILE A 40 -0.55 -18.10 -0.37
N GLY A 41 -0.06 -18.93 0.56
CA GLY A 41 -0.21 -20.37 0.49
C GLY A 41 -1.63 -20.88 0.70
N GLU A 42 -2.36 -20.35 1.68
CA GLU A 42 -3.71 -20.80 2.03
C GLU A 42 -4.80 -20.28 1.07
N LEU A 43 -4.61 -19.09 0.49
CA LEU A 43 -5.58 -18.50 -0.43
C LEU A 43 -5.33 -18.88 -1.89
N SER A 44 -4.20 -19.51 -2.22
CA SER A 44 -3.88 -19.93 -3.59
C SER A 44 -4.32 -21.37 -3.86
N GLU A 45 -4.85 -21.59 -5.07
CA GLU A 45 -5.12 -22.92 -5.61
C GLU A 45 -3.91 -23.41 -6.45
N PRO A 46 -3.84 -24.73 -6.76
CA PRO A 46 -2.87 -25.24 -7.74
C PRO A 46 -3.01 -24.57 -9.11
N ASP A 47 -1.91 -24.50 -9.86
CA ASP A 47 -1.88 -23.85 -11.17
C ASP A 47 -2.80 -24.55 -12.19
N GLY A 48 -3.32 -23.75 -13.12
CA GLY A 48 -4.16 -24.19 -14.24
C GLY A 48 -3.44 -24.05 -15.58
N PHE A 49 -4.04 -24.61 -16.64
CA PHE A 49 -3.57 -24.36 -18.00
C PHE A 49 -4.33 -23.18 -18.61
N TYR A 50 -3.57 -22.19 -19.10
CA TYR A 50 -4.09 -21.02 -19.81
C TYR A 50 -3.36 -20.89 -21.15
N SER A 51 -4.09 -20.69 -22.23
CA SER A 51 -3.54 -20.60 -23.59
C SER A 51 -2.84 -19.28 -23.89
N ASP A 52 -3.16 -18.23 -23.14
CA ASP A 52 -2.76 -16.86 -23.41
C ASP A 52 -2.00 -16.26 -22.23
N ASP A 53 -0.93 -15.54 -22.54
CA ASP A 53 -0.15 -14.74 -21.58
C ASP A 53 -0.90 -13.43 -21.30
N ASN A 54 -1.19 -13.15 -20.02
CA ASN A 54 -1.95 -11.97 -19.59
C ASN A 54 -1.26 -11.25 -18.42
N PHE A 55 -0.01 -10.87 -18.65
CA PHE A 55 0.88 -10.19 -17.69
C PHE A 55 0.74 -8.67 -17.69
N VAL A 56 0.08 -8.08 -18.70
CA VAL A 56 -0.04 -6.62 -18.81
C VAL A 56 -1.46 -6.20 -19.10
N SER A 57 -1.87 -5.10 -18.48
CA SER A 57 -3.18 -4.51 -18.73
C SER A 57 -3.25 -3.79 -20.07
N ASN A 58 -4.43 -3.78 -20.68
CA ASN A 58 -4.75 -2.95 -21.85
C ASN A 58 -5.67 -1.76 -21.48
N GLU A 59 -5.78 -1.43 -20.19
CA GLU A 59 -6.71 -0.42 -19.69
C GLU A 59 -6.17 1.01 -19.84
N LEU A 60 -6.55 1.68 -20.92
CA LEU A 60 -6.24 3.11 -21.14
C LEU A 60 -7.16 4.07 -20.35
N GLY A 61 -8.02 3.54 -19.49
CA GLY A 61 -9.07 4.28 -18.78
C GLY A 61 -8.69 4.78 -17.39
N LEU A 62 -7.62 4.23 -16.80
CA LEU A 62 -7.19 4.48 -15.42
C LEU A 62 -7.21 5.97 -15.02
N PRO A 63 -6.54 6.90 -15.74
CA PRO A 63 -6.49 8.31 -15.33
C PRO A 63 -7.87 8.99 -15.28
N ARG A 64 -8.86 8.48 -16.02
CA ARG A 64 -10.21 9.08 -16.07
C ARG A 64 -11.04 8.75 -14.84
N VAL A 65 -10.80 7.60 -14.20
CA VAL A 65 -11.61 7.13 -13.06
C VAL A 65 -10.99 7.47 -11.71
N LEU A 66 -9.65 7.57 -11.64
CA LEU A 66 -8.94 7.80 -10.37
C LEU A 66 -9.44 9.04 -9.59
N PRO A 67 -9.65 10.23 -10.21
CA PRO A 67 -10.08 11.41 -9.45
C PRO A 67 -11.43 11.23 -8.75
N ALA A 68 -12.37 10.51 -9.39
CA ALA A 68 -13.67 10.23 -8.81
C ALA A 68 -13.56 9.23 -7.65
N LEU A 69 -12.69 8.23 -7.77
CA LEU A 69 -12.47 7.24 -6.72
C LEU A 69 -11.81 7.87 -5.49
N GLU A 70 -10.80 8.74 -5.67
CA GLU A 70 -10.15 9.48 -4.59
C GLU A 70 -11.13 10.39 -3.81
N GLN A 71 -12.14 10.93 -4.49
CA GLN A 71 -13.20 11.74 -3.85
C GLN A 71 -14.26 10.90 -3.14
N THR A 72 -14.40 9.63 -3.55
CA THR A 72 -15.47 8.75 -3.05
C THR A 72 -15.03 7.95 -1.83
N PHE A 73 -13.78 7.50 -1.80
CA PHE A 73 -13.28 6.59 -0.77
C PHE A 73 -12.36 7.30 0.22
N GLU A 74 -12.69 7.18 1.50
CA GLU A 74 -11.81 7.61 2.57
C GLU A 74 -10.57 6.70 2.68
N PRO A 75 -9.41 7.23 3.13
CA PRO A 75 -8.24 6.42 3.38
C PRO A 75 -8.51 5.25 4.34
N GLY A 76 -7.86 4.13 4.07
CA GLY A 76 -7.87 2.96 4.95
C GLY A 76 -9.01 1.97 4.76
N VAL A 77 -9.67 2.03 3.61
CA VAL A 77 -10.48 0.93 3.06
C VAL A 77 -9.62 -0.30 2.74
N VAL A 78 -10.28 -1.43 2.43
CA VAL A 78 -9.64 -2.62 1.86
C VAL A 78 -9.80 -2.54 0.34
N PHE A 79 -8.72 -2.81 -0.40
CA PHE A 79 -8.76 -2.90 -1.85
C PHE A 79 -8.72 -4.36 -2.31
N ILE A 80 -9.57 -4.71 -3.28
CA ILE A 80 -9.52 -6.01 -3.95
C ILE A 80 -9.55 -5.77 -5.47
N GLY A 81 -8.58 -6.32 -6.19
CA GLY A 81 -8.44 -6.19 -7.64
C GLY A 81 -8.15 -7.53 -8.30
N VAL A 82 -8.42 -7.63 -9.61
CA VAL A 82 -8.16 -8.83 -10.42
C VAL A 82 -7.22 -8.53 -11.57
N GLY A 83 -6.16 -9.32 -11.74
CA GLY A 83 -5.21 -9.13 -12.83
C GLY A 83 -3.85 -8.59 -12.39
N PRO A 84 -3.02 -8.16 -13.34
CA PRO A 84 -1.63 -7.80 -13.11
C PRO A 84 -1.48 -6.34 -12.59
N GLU A 85 -0.55 -5.58 -13.15
CA GLU A 85 0.05 -4.35 -12.64
C GLU A 85 -0.87 -3.13 -12.54
N GLN A 86 -2.03 -3.13 -13.22
CA GLN A 86 -2.93 -1.96 -13.24
C GLN A 86 -3.40 -1.54 -11.83
N HIS A 87 -3.45 -2.50 -10.90
CA HIS A 87 -3.89 -2.27 -9.53
C HIS A 87 -2.94 -1.42 -8.70
N PHE A 88 -1.65 -1.33 -9.06
CA PHE A 88 -0.71 -0.48 -8.32
C PHE A 88 -1.08 1.00 -8.41
N SER A 89 -1.64 1.44 -9.53
CA SER A 89 -2.12 2.82 -9.69
C SER A 89 -3.31 3.11 -8.76
N TYR A 90 -4.25 2.16 -8.65
CA TYR A 90 -5.35 2.27 -7.71
C TYR A 90 -4.88 2.24 -6.25
N VAL A 91 -3.98 1.33 -5.90
CA VAL A 91 -3.43 1.23 -4.54
C VAL A 91 -2.67 2.50 -4.15
N ALA A 92 -1.88 3.08 -5.06
CA ALA A 92 -1.15 4.32 -4.83
C ALA A 92 -2.09 5.52 -4.60
N ALA A 93 -3.17 5.62 -5.38
CA ALA A 93 -4.16 6.69 -5.27
C ALA A 93 -5.04 6.54 -4.00
N LEU A 94 -5.56 5.34 -3.76
CA LEU A 94 -6.56 5.09 -2.71
C LEU A 94 -5.94 4.87 -1.32
N GLN A 95 -4.66 4.50 -1.26
CA GLN A 95 -3.93 4.22 -0.02
C GLN A 95 -4.73 3.33 0.95
N PRO A 96 -5.16 2.13 0.49
CA PRO A 96 -5.91 1.20 1.34
C PRO A 96 -5.06 0.71 2.52
N ARG A 97 -5.70 0.23 3.59
CA ARG A 97 -4.97 -0.40 4.71
C ARG A 97 -4.33 -1.73 4.30
N ILE A 98 -4.93 -2.41 3.33
CA ILE A 98 -4.45 -3.68 2.76
C ILE A 98 -5.05 -3.83 1.36
N ALA A 99 -4.28 -4.41 0.45
CA ALA A 99 -4.69 -4.70 -0.91
C ALA A 99 -4.54 -6.18 -1.20
N PHE A 100 -5.60 -6.80 -1.74
CA PHE A 100 -5.56 -8.15 -2.30
C PHE A 100 -5.68 -8.04 -3.80
N VAL A 101 -4.62 -8.39 -4.52
CA VAL A 101 -4.65 -8.52 -5.99
C VAL A 101 -4.65 -10.00 -6.30
N VAL A 102 -5.76 -10.49 -6.82
CA VAL A 102 -5.99 -11.92 -7.06
C VAL A 102 -5.98 -12.20 -8.56
N ASP A 103 -5.51 -13.38 -8.94
CA ASP A 103 -5.62 -13.87 -10.30
C ASP A 103 -5.78 -15.38 -10.26
N ILE A 104 -6.39 -15.92 -11.31
CA ILE A 104 -6.52 -17.36 -11.52
C ILE A 104 -5.22 -17.98 -12.05
N ARG A 105 -4.32 -17.16 -12.62
CA ARG A 105 -3.04 -17.56 -13.17
C ARG A 105 -1.95 -17.48 -12.10
N ARG A 106 -1.28 -18.60 -11.83
CA ARG A 106 -0.16 -18.63 -10.88
C ARG A 106 1.01 -17.74 -11.33
N GLN A 107 1.14 -17.52 -12.63
CA GLN A 107 2.15 -16.68 -13.23
C GLN A 107 1.94 -15.20 -12.86
N ASN A 108 0.69 -14.72 -12.80
CA ASN A 108 0.39 -13.35 -12.35
C ASN A 108 0.68 -13.17 -10.86
N ALA A 109 0.44 -14.19 -10.02
CA ALA A 109 0.85 -14.14 -8.61
C ALA A 109 2.38 -14.06 -8.46
N MET A 110 3.14 -14.81 -9.27
CA MET A 110 4.60 -14.75 -9.28
C MET A 110 5.11 -13.37 -9.76
N GLU A 111 4.48 -12.81 -10.79
CA GLU A 111 4.78 -11.46 -11.27
C GLU A 111 4.55 -10.40 -10.19
N HIS A 112 3.44 -10.47 -9.45
CA HIS A 112 3.19 -9.57 -8.32
C HIS A 112 4.22 -9.70 -7.21
N LEU A 113 4.68 -10.92 -6.90
CA LEU A 113 5.77 -11.14 -5.93
C LEU A 113 7.09 -10.55 -6.43
N MET A 114 7.38 -10.65 -7.72
CA MET A 114 8.53 -9.99 -8.35
C MET A 114 8.41 -8.46 -8.22
N TYR A 115 7.28 -7.86 -8.58
CA TYR A 115 7.07 -6.42 -8.41
C TYR A 115 7.20 -5.98 -6.96
N LYS A 116 6.64 -6.72 -6.00
CA LYS A 116 6.80 -6.43 -4.57
C LYS A 116 8.28 -6.36 -4.18
N ALA A 117 9.07 -7.36 -4.57
CA ALA A 117 10.51 -7.38 -4.28
C ALA A 117 11.22 -6.17 -4.93
N LEU A 118 10.88 -5.84 -6.18
CA LEU A 118 11.46 -4.69 -6.89
C LEU A 118 11.09 -3.36 -6.23
N PHE A 119 9.86 -3.19 -5.76
CA PHE A 119 9.44 -1.99 -5.01
C PHE A 119 10.19 -1.85 -3.68
N GLU A 120 10.51 -2.95 -3.01
CA GLU A 120 11.29 -2.92 -1.76
C GLU A 120 12.77 -2.63 -2.00
N MET A 121 13.31 -3.05 -3.14
CA MET A 121 14.72 -2.84 -3.50
C MET A 121 14.99 -1.46 -4.11
N ALA A 122 13.99 -0.82 -4.72
CA ALA A 122 14.16 0.43 -5.44
C ALA A 122 13.99 1.66 -4.55
N ASP A 123 15.01 2.51 -4.50
CA ASP A 123 14.95 3.79 -3.77
C ASP A 123 14.03 4.82 -4.47
N ASP A 124 13.92 4.74 -5.79
CA ASP A 124 13.07 5.63 -6.59
C ASP A 124 12.58 4.96 -7.89
N ARG A 125 11.80 5.73 -8.67
CA ARG A 125 11.24 5.27 -9.96
C ARG A 125 12.29 4.88 -11.00
N THR A 126 13.47 5.51 -10.97
CA THR A 126 14.56 5.25 -11.92
C THR A 126 15.24 3.93 -11.55
N ALA A 127 15.52 3.73 -10.27
CA ALA A 127 16.05 2.48 -9.73
C ALA A 127 15.08 1.32 -10.00
N PHE A 128 13.78 1.52 -9.80
CA PHE A 128 12.74 0.52 -10.08
C PHE A 128 12.79 0.04 -11.54
N VAL A 129 12.76 0.98 -12.49
CA VAL A 129 12.81 0.65 -13.93
C VAL A 129 14.13 -0.04 -14.29
N SER A 130 15.25 0.40 -13.69
CA SER A 130 16.57 -0.18 -13.94
C SER A 130 16.66 -1.62 -13.44
N LEU A 131 16.15 -1.91 -12.25
CA LEU A 131 16.05 -3.27 -11.71
C LEU A 131 15.11 -4.14 -12.55
N LEU A 132 13.91 -3.64 -12.89
CA LEU A 132 12.91 -4.36 -13.69
C LEU A 132 13.47 -4.83 -15.04
N PHE A 133 14.25 -3.97 -15.71
CA PHE A 133 14.85 -4.31 -17.00
C PHE A 133 16.27 -4.86 -16.91
N SER A 134 16.83 -5.01 -15.70
CA SER A 134 18.22 -5.42 -15.45
C SER A 134 19.23 -4.58 -16.25
N ARG A 135 19.02 -3.27 -16.29
CA ARG A 135 19.86 -2.30 -16.99
C ARG A 135 20.49 -1.33 -15.99
N PRO A 136 21.70 -0.81 -16.25
CA PRO A 136 22.24 0.26 -15.43
C PRO A 136 21.34 1.48 -15.50
N GLU A 137 21.29 2.24 -14.40
CA GLU A 137 20.60 3.51 -14.40
C GLU A 137 21.17 4.44 -15.48
N PRO A 138 20.32 5.13 -16.24
CA PRO A 138 20.79 6.10 -17.22
C PRO A 138 21.56 7.21 -16.48
N PRO A 139 22.72 7.66 -17.02
CA PRO A 139 23.43 8.80 -16.45
C PRO A 139 22.51 10.02 -16.44
N GLU A 140 22.34 10.63 -15.26
CA GLU A 140 21.50 11.80 -14.94
C GLU A 140 20.35 12.07 -15.92
N LEU A 141 19.17 11.55 -15.61
CA LEU A 141 17.93 12.18 -16.07
C LEU A 141 17.85 13.53 -15.34
N ASP A 142 18.26 14.61 -16.01
CA ASP A 142 18.16 15.97 -15.49
C ASP A 142 16.76 16.15 -14.89
N MET A 143 16.68 16.36 -13.56
CA MET A 143 15.43 16.46 -12.80
C MET A 143 14.71 17.80 -13.08
N GLN A 144 14.71 18.26 -14.33
CA GLN A 144 13.82 19.29 -14.83
C GLN A 144 12.51 18.67 -15.32
N GLY A 145 11.90 17.83 -14.48
CA GLY A 145 10.50 17.46 -14.60
C GLY A 145 9.73 18.21 -13.53
N HIS A 146 8.95 19.21 -13.93
CA HIS A 146 8.12 20.05 -13.08
C HIS A 146 7.66 19.37 -11.78
N GLY A 147 8.10 19.95 -10.66
CA GLY A 147 7.63 19.54 -9.35
C GLY A 147 6.12 19.62 -9.28
N HIS A 148 5.49 18.51 -8.96
CA HIS A 148 4.27 18.53 -8.18
C HIS A 148 4.50 17.70 -6.91
N ASP A 149 4.71 18.47 -5.84
CA ASP A 149 4.49 18.13 -4.44
C ASP A 149 5.35 17.02 -3.83
N GLY A 150 6.22 17.41 -2.88
CA GLY A 150 7.02 16.53 -2.03
C GLY A 150 6.20 15.67 -1.04
N ARG A 151 4.93 15.40 -1.36
CA ARG A 151 3.99 14.62 -0.54
C ARG A 151 4.22 13.11 -0.59
N LEU A 152 4.92 12.63 -1.62
CA LEU A 152 5.22 11.19 -1.79
C LEU A 152 6.53 10.77 -1.08
N ARG A 153 7.34 11.73 -0.62
CA ARG A 153 8.63 11.44 0.05
C ARG A 153 8.51 10.78 1.42
N ASN A 154 7.34 10.80 2.05
CA ASN A 154 7.16 10.33 3.45
C ASN A 154 6.04 9.27 3.62
N LYS A 155 5.62 8.55 2.56
CA LYS A 155 4.49 7.61 2.68
C LYS A 155 4.77 6.16 2.29
N LEU A 156 6.01 5.80 1.96
CA LEU A 156 6.41 4.42 1.71
C LEU A 156 7.55 3.97 2.62
N GLU A 157 7.57 4.42 3.87
CA GLU A 157 8.28 3.65 4.90
C GLU A 157 7.41 2.42 5.20
N LEU A 158 7.78 1.29 4.61
CA LEU A 158 7.37 -0.03 5.08
C LEU A 158 8.12 -0.29 6.40
N PRO A 159 7.45 -0.37 7.55
CA PRO A 159 8.14 -0.74 8.78
C PRO A 159 8.73 -2.16 8.69
N GLY A 160 9.94 -2.36 9.24
CA GLY A 160 10.38 -3.70 9.61
C GLY A 160 11.71 -4.22 9.09
N ILE A 161 12.50 -3.51 8.26
CA ILE A 161 13.83 -4.04 7.87
C ILE A 161 14.92 -2.99 8.07
N GLY A 162 15.80 -3.30 9.03
CA GLY A 162 16.91 -2.45 9.45
C GLY A 162 17.86 -2.13 8.29
N ARG A 163 18.18 -0.84 8.18
CA ARG A 163 19.16 -0.28 7.26
C ARG A 163 20.57 -0.77 7.62
N ALA A 164 20.92 -1.96 7.17
CA ALA A 164 22.30 -2.43 7.13
C ALA A 164 22.71 -2.47 5.66
N LEU A 165 23.39 -1.42 5.21
CA LEU A 165 24.44 -1.39 4.17
C LEU A 165 24.77 0.08 3.87
N SER A 166 25.34 0.77 4.86
CA SER A 166 26.03 2.06 4.67
C SER A 166 27.36 2.02 5.41
N THR A 167 28.31 1.24 4.88
CA THR A 167 29.75 1.44 5.11
C THR A 167 30.54 0.55 4.15
N ARG A 168 30.84 1.05 2.96
CA ARG A 168 32.04 0.72 2.18
C ARG A 168 32.07 1.54 0.90
N GLN A 169 32.40 2.82 1.01
CA GLN A 169 33.14 3.54 -0.02
C GLN A 169 33.72 4.80 0.61
N GLY A 170 34.98 4.70 1.03
CA GLY A 170 35.68 5.75 1.73
C GLY A 170 37.12 5.35 2.05
N HIS A 171 37.83 4.74 1.09
CA HIS A 171 39.30 4.75 1.05
C HIS A 171 39.80 4.09 -0.24
N ALA A 172 40.03 4.89 -1.28
CA ALA A 172 40.98 4.59 -2.36
C ALA A 172 41.17 5.85 -3.23
N ALA A 173 41.91 6.84 -2.70
CA ALA A 173 42.47 7.93 -3.50
C ALA A 173 43.53 8.68 -2.68
N ARG A 174 44.64 8.00 -2.38
CA ARG A 174 45.96 8.60 -2.12
C ARG A 174 47.02 7.55 -2.43
N GLU A 175 47.57 7.65 -3.64
CA GLU A 175 49.00 7.59 -3.98
C GLU A 175 49.16 7.89 -5.47
#